data_AF-A0A942KX54-F1
#
_entry.id   AF-A0A942KX54-F1
#
_cell.length_a   1.000
_cell.length_b   1.000
_cell.length_c   1.000
_cell.angle_alpha   90.00
_cell.angle_beta   90.00
_cell.angle_gamma   90.00
#
_symmetry.space_group_name_H-M   'P 1'
#
loop_
_entity.id
_entity.type
_entity.pdbx_description
1 polymer ?
#
loop_
_entity_poly.entity_id
_entity_poly.type
_entity_poly.pdbx_seq_one_letter_code
_entity_poly.pdbx_strand_id
1 'polypeptide(L)' 'MAAETDGCLKCSHPLGLLESVLELDPVPVPGKGELCPECYRNLSWEEHSRYFG' A
#
# COMPACT_ATOMS: atom_id res chain seq x y z
N MET A 1 -1.01 4.80 21.35
CA MET A 1 -0.64 3.67 20.47
C MET A 1 -1.17 4.04 19.11
N ALA A 2 -0.28 4.40 18.18
CA ALA A 2 -0.69 4.79 16.85
C ALA A 2 -1.39 3.57 16.22
N ALA A 3 -2.64 3.74 15.79
CA ALA A 3 -3.26 2.81 14.87
C ALA A 3 -2.56 3.04 13.53
N GLU A 4 -1.33 2.53 13.42
CA GLU A 4 -0.58 2.46 12.18
C GLU A 4 -1.46 1.63 11.25
N THR A 5 -1.90 2.25 10.16
CA THR A 5 -2.72 1.61 9.15
C THR A 5 -1.85 0.58 8.44
N ASP A 6 -1.66 -0.57 9.09
CA ASP A 6 -0.87 -1.72 8.66
C ASP A 6 -1.54 -2.45 7.49
N GLY A 7 -2.23 -1.70 6.62
CA GLY A 7 -3.18 -2.19 5.65
C GLY A 7 -3.08 -1.39 4.37
N CYS A 8 -3.06 -2.10 3.24
CA CYS A 8 -3.02 -1.50 1.93
C CYS A 8 -4.17 -0.51 1.71
N LEU A 9 -3.88 0.70 1.24
CA LEU A 9 -4.88 1.75 0.97
C LEU A 9 -5.99 1.35 -0.02
N LYS A 10 -5.78 0.34 -0.86
CA LYS A 10 -6.73 -0.08 -1.91
C LYS A 10 -7.55 -1.30 -1.54
N CYS A 11 -6.93 -2.32 -0.93
CA CYS A 11 -7.58 -3.59 -0.63
C CYS A 11 -7.64 -3.91 0.87
N SER A 12 -7.12 -3.01 1.71
CA SER A 12 -7.05 -3.17 3.17
C SER A 12 -6.33 -4.44 3.63
N HIS A 13 -5.54 -5.08 2.75
CA HIS A 13 -4.75 -6.25 3.11
C HIS A 13 -3.65 -5.88 4.09
N PRO A 14 -3.44 -6.70 5.13
CA PRO A 14 -2.39 -6.44 6.11
C PRO A 14 -1.01 -6.45 5.45
N LEU A 15 -0.26 -5.36 5.56
CA LEU A 15 1.05 -5.18 4.96
C LEU A 15 2.16 -5.86 5.77
N GLY A 16 2.02 -5.96 7.10
CA GLY A 16 2.99 -6.69 7.93
C GLY A 16 3.13 -8.17 7.59
N LEU A 17 2.11 -8.78 6.97
CA LEU A 17 2.17 -10.14 6.44
C LEU A 17 2.92 -10.23 5.10
N LEU A 18 2.85 -9.18 4.27
CA LEU A 18 3.58 -9.09 3.00
C LEU A 18 5.09 -9.00 3.22
N GLU A 19 5.52 -8.16 4.16
CA GLU A 19 6.94 -8.05 4.51
C GLU A 19 7.47 -9.35 5.12
N SER A 20 6.71 -9.96 6.04
CA SER A 20 7.19 -11.13 6.79
C SER A 20 7.16 -12.45 6.02
N VAL A 21 6.20 -12.65 5.11
CA VAL A 21 6.00 -13.95 4.44
C VAL A 21 6.43 -13.91 2.98
N LEU A 22 6.26 -12.77 2.32
CA LEU A 22 6.51 -12.63 0.89
C LEU A 22 7.78 -11.83 0.59
N GLU A 23 8.44 -11.26 1.62
CA GLU A 23 9.59 -10.37 1.48
C GLU A 23 9.29 -9.22 0.48
N LEU A 24 8.03 -8.79 0.47
CA LEU A 24 7.50 -7.81 -0.45
C LEU A 24 7.34 -6.48 0.29
N ASP A 25 8.12 -5.49 -0.14
CA ASP A 25 8.08 -4.15 0.42
C ASP A 25 6.79 -3.42 -0.01
N PRO A 26 5.98 -2.89 0.94
CA PRO A 26 4.84 -2.06 0.63
C PRO A 26 5.30 -0.75 -0.02
N VAL A 27 4.48 -0.20 -0.91
CA VAL A 27 4.79 1.05 -1.60
C VAL A 27 4.24 2.22 -0.78
N PRO A 28 5.09 3.08 -0.19
CA PRO A 28 4.62 4.22 0.59
C PRO A 28 4.00 5.28 -0.34
N VAL A 29 2.80 5.73 0.04
CA VAL A 29 2.08 6.80 -0.62
C VAL A 29 2.16 8.06 0.25
N PRO A 30 2.82 9.13 -0.22
CA PRO A 30 3.11 10.30 0.59
C PRO A 30 1.82 10.94 1.14
N GLY A 31 1.74 11.04 2.47
CA GLY A 31 0.61 11.68 3.15
C GLY A 31 -0.71 10.90 3.15
N LYS A 32 -0.74 9.64 2.67
CA LYS A 32 -1.95 8.81 2.65
C LYS A 32 -1.78 7.48 3.40
N GLY A 33 -0.62 6.85 3.34
CA GLY A 33 -0.39 5.51 3.90
C GLY A 33 0.40 4.66 2.91
N GLU A 34 0.13 3.37 2.82
CA GLU A 34 0.94 2.43 2.03
C GLU A 34 0.07 1.54 1.12
N LEU A 35 0.62 1.12 -0.01
CA LEU A 35 -0.03 0.23 -0.97
C LEU A 35 0.68 -1.13 -1.03
N CYS A 36 -0.11 -2.18 -1.17
CA CYS A 36 0.45 -3.49 -1.47
C CYS A 36 1.12 -3.47 -2.87
N PRO A 37 2.24 -4.17 -3.08
CA PRO A 37 2.94 -4.14 -4.38
C PRO A 37 2.13 -4.76 -5.52
N GLU A 38 1.19 -5.66 -5.22
CA GLU A 38 0.17 -6.15 -6.17
C GLU A 38 -0.79 -5.02 -6.59
N CYS A 39 -1.23 -4.23 -5.62
CA CYS A 39 -2.16 -3.13 -5.79
C CYS A 39 -1.52 -2.01 -6.58
N TYR A 40 -0.27 -1.68 -6.25
CA TYR A 40 0.56 -0.71 -6.97
C TYR A 40 0.76 -1.12 -8.43
N ARG A 41 1.12 -2.39 -8.68
CA ARG A 41 1.27 -2.93 -10.05
C ARG A 41 -0.03 -2.92 -10.85
N ASN A 42 -1.18 -3.02 -10.17
CA ASN A 42 -2.50 -3.00 -10.79
C ASN A 42 -3.17 -1.61 -10.77
N LEU A 43 -2.45 -0.55 -10.39
CA LEU A 43 -2.99 0.80 -10.43
C LEU A 43 -3.18 1.25 -11.88
N SER A 44 -4.37 1.78 -12.16
CA SER A 44 -4.58 2.55 -13.39
C SER A 44 -3.92 3.94 -13.29
N TRP A 45 -3.65 4.59 -14.42
CA TRP A 45 -3.05 5.93 -14.47
C TRP A 45 -3.80 6.97 -13.61
N GLU A 46 -5.13 6.91 -13.62
CA GLU A 46 -5.99 7.77 -12.80
C GLU A 46 -5.80 7.51 -11.31
N GLU A 47 -5.67 6.25 -10.90
CA GLU A 47 -5.46 5.89 -9.50
C GLU A 47 -4.05 6.29 -9.05
N HIS A 48 -3.04 6.06 -9.89
CA HIS A 48 -1.68 6.50 -9.60
C HIS A 48 -1.63 8.02 -9.38
N SER A 49 -2.37 8.80 -10.17
CA SER A 49 -2.49 10.25 -9.98
C SER A 49 -3.25 10.64 -8.70
N ARG A 50 -4.19 9.81 -8.20
CA ARG A 50 -4.87 10.06 -6.91
C ARG A 50 -4.01 9.74 -5.69
N TYR A 51 -3.07 8.80 -5.83
CA TYR A 51 -2.18 8.39 -4.77
C TYR A 51 -0.89 9.24 -4.76
N PHE A 52 -0.30 9.52 -5.93
CA PHE A 52 1.03 10.15 -6.07
C PHE A 52 1.00 11.53 -6.78
N GLY A 53 -0.17 12.03 -7.16
CA GLY A 53 -0.34 13.34 -7.79
C GLY A 53 -0.65 14.47 -6.82
#